data_AF-A0A091KTT9-F1
#
_entry.id   AF-A0A091KTT9-F1
#
_cell.length_a   1.000
_cell.length_b   1.000
_cell.length_c   1.000
_cell.angle_alpha   90.00
_cell.angle_beta   90.00
_cell.angle_gamma   90.00
#
_symmetry.space_group_name_H-M   'P 1'
#
loop_
_entity.id
_entity.type
_entity.pdbx_description
1 polymer ?
#
loop_
_entity_poly.entity_id
_entity_poly.type
_entity_poly.pdbx_seq_one_letter_code
_entity_poly.pdbx_strand_id
1 'polypeptide(L)' 'EPGNPAHATFERFLRAGECQEVLSCFRELCQQLGLQGSGLQLYHGLKAALNYWSAKALWSKLDKKAGHKDYEQGTAC' A
#
# COMPACT_ATOMS: atom_id res chain seq x y z
N GLU A 1 9.64 -16.03 13.00
CA GLU A 1 8.95 -16.40 11.73
C GLU A 1 9.75 -15.82 10.58
N PRO A 2 10.00 -16.54 9.48
CA PRO A 2 10.60 -15.92 8.31
C PRO A 2 9.62 -14.86 7.82
N GLY A 3 9.95 -13.59 8.05
CA GLY A 3 9.06 -12.47 7.76
C GLY A 3 8.68 -12.50 6.28
N ASN A 4 7.39 -12.36 6.00
CA ASN A 4 6.88 -12.26 4.63
C ASN A 4 7.80 -11.30 3.82
N PRO A 5 8.40 -11.73 2.71
CA PRO A 5 9.32 -10.88 1.93
C PRO A 5 8.67 -9.55 1.51
N ALA A 6 7.34 -9.53 1.34
CA ALA A 6 6.59 -8.31 1.08
C ALA A 6 6.70 -7.26 2.20
N HIS A 7 6.89 -7.67 3.46
CA HIS A 7 7.11 -6.72 4.56
C HIS A 7 8.46 -6.01 4.39
N ALA A 8 9.53 -6.73 4.03
CA ALA A 8 10.84 -6.12 3.82
C ALA A 8 10.82 -5.14 2.62
N THR A 9 10.16 -5.54 1.53
CA THR A 9 9.96 -4.67 0.36
C THR A 9 9.15 -3.42 0.70
N PHE A 10 8.11 -3.56 1.52
CA PHE A 10 7.30 -2.41 1.97
C PHE A 10 8.09 -1.47 2.89
N GLU A 11 8.92 -2.00 3.80
CA GLU A 11 9.81 -1.17 4.62
C GLU A 11 10.81 -0.38 3.75
N ARG A 12 11.34 -1.00 2.69
CA ARG A 12 12.20 -0.30 1.72
C ARG A 12 11.42 0.77 0.96
N PHE A 13 10.20 0.48 0.52
CA PHE A 13 9.30 1.46 -0.10
C PHE A 13 9.07 2.68 0.81
N LEU A 14 8.87 2.48 2.12
CA LEU A 14 8.69 3.58 3.08
C LEU A 14 9.96 4.43 3.30
N ARG A 15 11.14 3.85 3.11
CA ARG A 15 12.44 4.50 3.33
C ARG A 15 13.03 5.12 2.06
N ALA A 16 12.54 4.73 0.88
CA ALA A 16 13.03 5.20 -0.40
C ALA A 16 12.94 6.73 -0.49
N GLY A 17 14.08 7.36 -0.79
CA GLY A 17 14.19 8.83 -0.92
C GLY A 17 14.11 9.32 -2.36
N GLU A 18 14.21 8.40 -3.33
CA GLU A 18 14.26 8.71 -4.75
C GLU A 18 13.04 8.16 -5.49
N CYS A 19 12.53 8.93 -6.46
CA CYS A 19 11.34 8.56 -7.22
C CYS A 19 11.49 7.19 -7.91
N GLN A 20 12.64 6.92 -8.53
CA GLN A 20 12.90 5.65 -9.21
C GLN A 20 12.91 4.47 -8.23
N GLU A 21 13.42 4.67 -7.02
CA GLU A 21 13.46 3.65 -5.98
C GLU A 21 12.06 3.35 -5.46
N VAL A 22 11.26 4.39 -5.20
CA VAL A 22 9.84 4.26 -4.80
C VAL A 22 9.06 3.46 -5.85
N LEU A 23 9.20 3.79 -7.13
CA LEU A 23 8.51 3.10 -8.23
C LEU A 23 8.96 1.65 -8.39
N SER A 24 10.25 1.36 -8.16
CA SER A 24 10.79 0.01 -8.25
C SER A 24 10.29 -0.85 -7.09
N CYS A 25 10.37 -0.35 -5.86
CA CYS A 25 9.87 -1.05 -4.67
C CYS A 25 8.36 -1.30 -4.76
N PHE A 26 7.59 -0.34 -5.27
CA PHE A 26 6.15 -0.51 -5.44
C PHE A 26 5.79 -1.59 -6.46
N ARG A 27 6.50 -1.65 -7.59
CA ARG A 27 6.28 -2.71 -8.60
C ARG A 27 6.65 -4.09 -8.07
N GLU A 28 7.79 -4.19 -7.38
CA GLU A 28 8.23 -5.43 -6.74
C GLU A 28 7.19 -5.91 -5.71
N LEU A 29 6.67 -5.00 -4.89
CA LEU A 29 5.64 -5.30 -3.91
C LEU A 29 4.36 -5.84 -4.56
N CYS A 30 3.89 -5.21 -5.64
CA CYS A 30 2.71 -5.67 -6.37
C CYS A 30 2.92 -7.07 -6.95
N GLN A 31 4.11 -7.35 -7.52
CA GLN A 31 4.47 -8.67 -8.03
C GLN A 31 4.50 -9.74 -6.92
N GLN A 32 5.16 -9.45 -5.79
CA GLN A 32 5.26 -10.38 -4.66
C GLN A 32 3.88 -10.75 -4.09
N LEU A 33 2.93 -9.81 -4.12
CA LEU A 33 1.58 -10.00 -3.61
C LEU A 33 0.59 -10.51 -4.67
N GLY A 34 1.03 -10.69 -5.92
CA GLY A 34 0.16 -11.07 -7.03
C GLY A 34 -0.95 -10.06 -7.32
N LEU A 35 -0.75 -8.80 -6.93
CA LEU A 35 -1.74 -7.75 -7.08
C LEU A 35 -1.63 -7.13 -8.48
N GLN A 36 -2.75 -7.12 -9.18
CA GLN A 36 -2.91 -6.49 -10.49
C GLN A 36 -4.06 -5.49 -10.41
N GLY A 37 -3.93 -4.34 -11.07
CA GLY A 37 -4.96 -3.30 -11.11
C GLY A 37 -4.45 -1.91 -10.77
N SER A 38 -5.38 -0.97 -10.62
CA SER A 38 -5.10 0.43 -10.30
C SER A 38 -6.15 1.00 -9.34
N GLY A 39 -5.86 2.17 -8.76
CA GLY A 39 -6.80 2.89 -7.90
C GLY A 39 -7.17 2.15 -6.61
N LEU A 40 -8.44 2.22 -6.21
CA LEU A 40 -8.93 1.73 -4.92
C LEU A 40 -8.87 0.20 -4.77
N GLN A 41 -8.99 -0.56 -5.86
CA GLN A 41 -8.87 -2.02 -5.80
C GLN A 41 -7.47 -2.45 -5.37
N LEU A 42 -6.44 -1.79 -5.94
CA LEU A 42 -5.06 -2.04 -5.57
C LEU A 42 -4.80 -1.62 -4.11
N TYR A 43 -5.37 -0.50 -3.67
CA TYR A 43 -5.29 -0.06 -2.27
C TYR A 43 -5.85 -1.10 -1.30
N HIS A 44 -7.06 -1.61 -1.54
CA HIS A 44 -7.68 -2.63 -0.68
C HIS A 44 -6.86 -3.93 -0.66
N GLY A 45 -6.35 -4.36 -1.82
CA GLY A 45 -5.47 -5.54 -1.92
C GLY A 45 -4.18 -5.38 -1.11
N LEU A 46 -3.49 -4.24 -1.25
CA LEU A 46 -2.27 -3.93 -0.50
C LEU A 46 -2.53 -3.92 1.00
N LYS A 47 -3.60 -3.26 1.45
CA LYS A 47 -3.95 -3.18 2.87
C LYS A 47 -4.27 -4.55 3.47
N ALA A 48 -5.01 -5.40 2.74
CA ALA A 48 -5.34 -6.74 3.19
C ALA A 48 -4.10 -7.64 3.33
N ALA A 49 -3.19 -7.56 2.35
CA ALA A 49 -1.97 -8.36 2.32
C ALA A 49 -0.90 -7.88 3.31
N LEU A 50 -0.86 -6.58 3.63
CA LEU A 50 0.13 -5.94 4.50
C LEU A 50 -0.48 -5.50 5.83
N ASN A 51 -1.16 -6.42 6.51
CA ASN A 51 -1.74 -6.17 7.83
C ASN A 51 -0.73 -6.48 8.95
N TYR A 52 0.31 -5.65 9.07
CA TYR A 52 1.31 -5.77 10.13
C TYR A 52 1.61 -4.43 10.81
N TRP A 53 2.28 -4.49 11.97
CA TRP A 53 2.37 -3.37 12.91
C TRP A 53 2.92 -2.07 12.30
N SER A 54 3.93 -2.15 11.41
CA SER A 54 4.55 -0.98 10.79
C SER A 54 3.63 -0.30 9.76
N ALA A 55 2.86 -1.10 9.01
CA ALA A 55 1.99 -0.58 7.97
C ALA A 55 0.70 0.08 8.51
N LYS A 56 0.29 -0.24 9.75
CA LYS A 56 -0.93 0.31 10.37
C LYS A 56 -0.97 1.85 10.36
N ALA A 57 0.14 2.51 10.64
CA ALA A 57 0.19 3.97 10.69
C ALA A 57 -0.06 4.61 9.31
N LEU A 58 0.44 3.99 8.24
CA LEU A 58 0.17 4.44 6.87
C LEU A 58 -1.30 4.22 6.52
N TRP A 59 -1.83 3.02 6.78
CA TRP A 59 -3.22 2.69 6.48
C TRP A 59 -4.21 3.59 7.19
N SER A 60 -3.98 3.92 8.48
CA SER A 60 -4.86 4.85 9.20
C SER A 60 -4.90 6.25 8.58
N LYS A 61 -3.78 6.76 8.05
CA LYS A 61 -3.75 8.06 7.38
C LYS A 61 -4.51 8.03 6.05
N LEU A 62 -4.32 6.97 5.26
CA LEU A 62 -4.99 6.79 3.97
C LEU A 62 -6.49 6.54 4.14
N ASP A 63 -6.90 5.67 5.07
CA ASP A 63 -8.30 5.40 5.39
C ASP A 63 -9.05 6.66 5.84
N LYS A 64 -8.42 7.47 6.69
CA LYS A 64 -9.02 8.74 7.14
C LYS A 64 -9.30 9.67 5.96
N LYS A 65 -8.39 9.72 4.99
CA LYS A 65 -8.58 10.53 3.78
C LYS A 65 -9.63 9.92 2.87
N ALA A 66 -9.58 8.61 2.61
CA ALA A 66 -10.54 7.91 1.76
C ALA A 66 -11.98 7.98 2.30
N GLY A 67 -12.16 7.98 3.62
CA GLY A 67 -13.46 8.10 4.29
C GLY A 67 -14.01 9.54 4.37
N HIS A 68 -13.35 10.53 3.77
CA HIS A 68 -13.89 11.90 3.75
C HIS A 68 -15.21 11.94 2.96
N LYS A 69 -16.18 12.72 3.44
CA LYS A 69 -17.54 12.76 2.86
C LYS A 69 -17.54 13.16 1.39
N ASP A 70 -16.64 14.06 1.00
CA ASP A 70 -16.49 14.53 -0.39
C ASP A 70 -16.07 13.43 -1.37
N TYR A 71 -15.53 12.31 -0.90
CA TYR A 71 -15.16 11.19 -1.75
C TYR A 71 -16.28 10.16 -1.94
N GLU A 72 -17.43 10.32 -1.26
CA GLU A 72 -18.58 9.38 -1.30
C GLU A 72 -18.15 7.91 -1.17
N GLN A 73 -17.31 7.59 -0.18
CA GLN A 73 -16.77 6.22 0.00
C GLN A 73 -15.94 5.70 -1.19
N GLY A 74 -15.36 6.61 -1.99
CA GLY A 74 -14.57 6.28 -3.17
C GLY A 74 -15.37 6.15 -4.46
N THR A 75 -16.63 6.61 -4.49
CA THR A 75 -17.50 6.56 -5.68
C THR A 75 -17.70 7.91 -6.37
N ALA A 76 -17.22 9.01 -5.79
CA ALA A 76 -17.38 10.36 -6.34
C ALA A 76 -16.53 10.62 -7.61
N CYS A 77 -15.71 9.66 -8.04
CA CYS A 77 -14.83 9.76 -9.21
C CYS A 77 -15.05 8.59 -10.17
#